data_AF-A0A5J4NZJ3-F1
#
_entry.id   AF-A0A5J4NZJ3-F1
#
_cell.length_a   1.000
_cell.length_b   1.000
_cell.length_c   1.000
_cell.angle_alpha   90.00
_cell.angle_beta   90.00
_cell.angle_gamma   90.00
#
_symmetry.space_group_name_H-M   'P 1'
#
loop_
_entity.id
_entity.type
_entity.pdbx_description
1 polymer ?
#
loop_
_entity_poly.entity_id
_entity_poly.type
_entity_poly.pdbx_seq_one_letter_code
_entity_poly.pdbx_strand_id
1 'polypeptide(L)'
;MCAVVRVLTGPIMPAKTLIFGRFLTDLSLGMVIPSSPVHLVELRPVDASLFGAFISLGVVSGSTLAQSVHDCFRVHFIFDNCLFLLGVNLLSCFLPESPKWLLMMERFQRACDARS
;
A
#
# COMPACT_ATOMS: atom_id res chain seq x y z
N MET A 1 5.67 -12.22 -27.65
CA MET A 1 5.31 -11.16 -28.63
C MET A 1 3.83 -10.76 -28.59
N CYS A 2 2.87 -11.68 -28.45
CA CYS A 2 1.43 -11.32 -28.38
C CYS A 2 1.00 -10.45 -27.17
N ALA A 3 1.67 -10.55 -26.02
CA ALA A 3 1.31 -9.75 -24.83
C ALA A 3 1.63 -8.25 -25.01
N VAL A 4 2.76 -7.92 -25.66
CA VAL A 4 3.17 -6.53 -25.96
C VAL A 4 2.19 -5.88 -26.94
N VAL A 5 1.72 -6.63 -27.94
CA VAL A 5 0.77 -6.15 -28.95
C VAL A 5 -0.63 -5.89 -28.35
N ARG A 6 -1.05 -6.63 -27.31
CA ARG A 6 -2.35 -6.42 -26.62
C ARG A 6 -2.38 -5.27 -25.61
N VAL A 7 -1.22 -4.81 -25.14
CA VAL A 7 -1.10 -3.56 -24.37
C VAL A 7 -1.32 -2.35 -25.28
N LEU A 8 -0.89 -2.45 -26.55
CA LEU A 8 -1.07 -1.42 -27.57
C LEU A 8 -2.51 -1.29 -28.10
N THR A 9 -3.36 -2.32 -27.97
CA THR A 9 -4.74 -2.34 -28.51
C THR A 9 -5.84 -2.17 -27.46
N GLY A 10 -5.51 -1.80 -26.22
CA GLY A 10 -6.50 -1.40 -25.22
C GLY A 10 -7.12 -0.03 -25.52
N PRO A 11 -8.30 0.30 -24.96
CA PRO A 11 -8.87 1.64 -25.09
C PRO A 11 -7.82 2.66 -24.65
N ILE A 12 -7.49 3.58 -25.55
CA ILE A 12 -6.42 4.56 -25.36
C ILE A 12 -6.90 5.53 -24.29
N MET A 13 -6.65 5.20 -23.02
CA MET A 13 -6.82 6.18 -21.96
C MET A 13 -5.96 7.39 -22.32
N PRO A 14 -6.50 8.61 -22.25
CA PRO A 14 -5.75 9.77 -22.67
C PRO A 14 -4.52 9.90 -21.78
N ALA A 15 -3.34 10.13 -22.37
CA ALA A 15 -2.05 10.10 -21.67
C ALA A 15 -2.03 10.92 -20.38
N LYS A 16 -2.77 12.05 -20.37
CA LYS A 16 -3.00 12.90 -19.19
C LYS A 16 -3.58 12.15 -17.98
N THR A 17 -4.55 11.26 -18.18
CA THR A 17 -5.17 10.45 -17.12
C THR A 17 -4.19 9.43 -16.57
N LEU A 18 -3.35 8.83 -17.43
CA LEU A 18 -2.36 7.86 -17.01
C LEU A 18 -1.22 8.52 -16.21
N ILE A 19 -0.73 9.67 -16.67
CA ILE A 19 0.27 10.48 -15.97
C ILE A 19 -0.25 10.93 -14.60
N PHE A 20 -1.49 11.42 -14.56
CA PHE A 20 -2.14 11.85 -13.32
C PHE A 20 -2.34 10.69 -12.34
N GLY A 21 -2.81 9.53 -12.84
CA GLY A 21 -2.95 8.33 -12.02
C GLY A 21 -1.62 7.89 -11.42
N ARG A 22 -0.55 7.88 -12.21
CA ARG A 22 0.79 7.52 -11.73
C ARG A 22 1.31 8.51 -10.69
N PHE A 23 1.13 9.80 -10.92
CA PHE A 23 1.49 10.84 -9.94
C PHE A 23 0.76 10.65 -8.60
N LEU A 24 -0.55 10.37 -8.63
CA LEU A 24 -1.33 10.12 -7.41
C LEU A 24 -0.89 8.84 -6.70
N THR A 25 -0.63 7.76 -7.44
CA THR A 25 -0.15 6.50 -6.87
C THR A 25 1.23 6.67 -6.24
N ASP A 26 2.15 7.37 -6.92
CA ASP A 26 3.50 7.62 -6.42
C ASP A 26 3.49 8.52 -5.18
N LEU A 27 2.62 9.56 -5.15
CA LEU A 27 2.41 10.40 -3.97
C LEU A 27 1.94 9.58 -2.77
N SER A 28 0.96 8.70 -2.99
CA SER A 28 0.43 7.81 -1.95
C SER A 28 1.51 6.87 -1.41
N LEU A 29 2.27 6.20 -2.30
CA LEU A 29 3.40 5.37 -1.89
C LEU A 29 4.45 6.17 -1.12
N GLY A 30 4.76 7.39 -1.54
CA GLY A 30 5.72 8.27 -0.88
C GLY A 30 5.34 8.62 0.56
N MET A 31 4.04 8.66 0.88
CA MET A 31 3.56 8.86 2.27
C MET A 31 3.59 7.57 3.09
N VAL A 32 3.27 6.42 2.48
CA VAL A 32 3.17 5.14 3.19
C VAL A 32 4.55 4.55 3.51
N ILE A 33 5.48 4.54 2.55
CA ILE A 33 6.81 3.90 2.68
C ILE A 33 7.60 4.38 3.91
N PRO A 34 7.72 5.69 4.20
CA PRO A 34 8.47 6.14 5.37
C PRO A 34 7.67 5.99 6.67
N SER A 35 6.33 6.05 6.63
CA SER A 35 5.47 5.96 7.81
C SER A 35 5.47 4.55 8.42
N SER A 36 5.39 3.52 7.59
CA SER A 36 5.28 2.13 8.04
C SER A 36 6.45 1.60 8.89
N PRO A 37 7.75 1.75 8.50
CA PRO A 37 8.86 1.27 9.33
C PRO A 37 9.03 2.10 10.60
N VAL A 38 8.69 3.41 10.56
CA VAL A 38 8.70 4.28 11.73
C VAL A 38 7.66 3.83 12.75
N HIS A 39 6.44 3.51 12.29
CA HIS A 39 5.41 2.97 13.17
C HIS A 39 5.83 1.62 13.76
N LEU A 40 6.37 0.70 12.94
CA LEU A 40 6.82 -0.61 13.39
C LEU A 40 7.94 -0.53 14.45
N VAL A 41 8.96 0.30 14.23
CA VAL A 41 10.08 0.46 15.19
C VAL A 41 9.63 1.10 16.51
N GLU A 42 8.54 1.87 16.47
CA GLU A 42 7.96 2.48 17.66
C GLU A 42 7.11 1.51 18.49
N LEU A 43 6.44 0.53 17.87
CA LEU A 43 5.72 -0.51 18.58
C LEU A 43 6.66 -1.58 19.16
N ARG A 44 7.63 -2.06 18.39
CA ARG A 44 8.63 -3.03 18.84
C ARG A 44 9.96 -2.80 18.11
N PRO A 45 11.11 -3.12 18.73
CA PRO A 45 12.39 -3.16 18.03
C PRO A 45 12.39 -4.34 17.04
N VAL A 46 11.72 -4.16 15.90
CA VAL A 46 11.69 -5.10 14.79
C VAL A 46 12.80 -4.72 13.82
N ASP A 47 13.48 -5.73 13.29
CA ASP A 47 14.48 -5.55 12.26
C ASP A 47 13.83 -4.92 11.02
N ALA A 48 14.20 -3.68 10.71
CA ALA A 48 13.73 -2.96 9.52
C ALA A 48 13.95 -3.74 8.21
N SER A 49 14.89 -4.70 8.22
CA SER A 49 15.15 -5.64 7.12
C SER A 49 13.93 -6.51 6.77
N LEU A 50 13.10 -6.90 7.75
CA LEU A 50 11.90 -7.71 7.49
C LEU A 50 10.86 -6.90 6.71
N PHE A 51 10.74 -5.60 6.99
CA PHE A 51 9.80 -4.73 6.28
C PHE A 51 10.16 -4.61 4.79
N GLY A 52 11.45 -4.49 4.47
CA GLY A 52 11.92 -4.51 3.08
C GLY A 52 11.61 -5.83 2.35
N ALA A 53 11.69 -6.96 3.05
CA ALA A 53 11.32 -8.27 2.51
C ALA A 53 9.81 -8.36 2.24
N PHE A 54 8.96 -7.84 3.14
CA PHE A 54 7.51 -7.78 2.93
C PHE A 54 7.11 -6.93 1.73
N ILE A 55 7.75 -5.76 1.52
CA ILE A 55 7.52 -4.94 0.32
C ILE A 55 7.86 -5.73 -0.93
N SER A 56 9.04 -6.37 -0.94
CA SER A 56 9.50 -7.14 -2.09
C SER A 56 8.57 -8.32 -2.41
N LEU A 57 8.11 -9.04 -1.38
CA LEU A 57 7.10 -10.09 -1.51
C LEU A 57 5.76 -9.56 -2.01
N GLY A 58 5.32 -8.38 -1.53
CA GLY A 58 4.10 -7.72 -1.99
C GLY A 58 4.15 -7.37 -3.48
N VAL A 59 5.28 -6.83 -3.96
CA VAL A 59 5.46 -6.49 -5.39
C VAL A 59 5.48 -7.75 -6.26
N VAL A 60 6.20 -8.80 -5.85
CA VAL A 60 6.28 -10.06 -6.62
C VAL A 60 4.93 -10.78 -6.64
N SER A 61 4.28 -10.92 -5.49
CA SER A 61 2.95 -11.56 -5.41
C SER A 61 1.89 -10.77 -6.18
N GLY A 62 1.86 -9.44 -6.01
CA GLY A 62 0.91 -8.56 -6.70
C GLY A 62 1.10 -8.56 -8.22
N SER A 63 2.34 -8.50 -8.71
CA SER A 63 2.63 -8.56 -10.15
C SER A 63 2.30 -9.93 -10.76
N THR A 64 2.55 -11.01 -10.03
CA THR A 64 2.20 -12.38 -10.47
C THR A 64 0.68 -12.58 -10.52
N LEU A 65 -0.05 -12.11 -9.50
CA LEU A 65 -1.53 -12.12 -9.49
C LEU A 65 -2.11 -11.25 -10.60
N ALA A 66 -1.55 -10.06 -10.82
CA ALA A 66 -2.03 -9.16 -11.86
C ALA A 66 -1.89 -9.79 -13.25
N GLN A 67 -0.80 -10.50 -13.51
CA GLN A 67 -0.59 -11.21 -14.79
C GLN A 67 -1.54 -12.39 -14.95
N SER A 68 -1.69 -13.24 -13.92
CA SER A 68 -2.57 -14.41 -13.99
C SER A 68 -4.05 -14.04 -14.14
N VAL A 69 -4.49 -12.94 -13.51
CA VAL A 69 -5.87 -12.48 -13.58
C VAL A 69 -6.13 -11.62 -14.82
N HIS A 70 -5.14 -10.89 -15.36
CA HIS A 70 -5.30 -10.16 -16.63
C HIS A 70 -5.68 -11.08 -17.79
N ASP A 71 -5.23 -12.34 -17.76
CA ASP A 71 -5.61 -13.36 -18.75
C ASP A 71 -7.06 -13.86 -18.59
N CYS A 72 -7.69 -13.64 -17.44
CA CYS A 72 -9.01 -14.17 -17.09
C CYS A 72 -10.12 -13.09 -17.00
N PHE A 73 -9.86 -11.96 -16.34
CA PHE A 73 -10.85 -10.88 -16.08
C PHE A 73 -10.18 -9.49 -16.01
N ARG A 74 -10.22 -8.74 -17.12
CA ARG A 74 -9.45 -7.48 -17.29
C ARG A 74 -9.94 -6.28 -16.47
N VAL A 75 -11.23 -6.22 -16.10
CA VAL A 75 -11.85 -4.98 -15.57
C VAL A 75 -12.25 -5.09 -14.10
N HIS A 76 -12.70 -6.26 -13.64
CA HIS A 76 -13.09 -6.45 -12.23
C HIS A 76 -11.91 -6.44 -11.27
N PHE A 77 -10.74 -6.92 -11.71
CA PHE A 77 -9.59 -7.06 -10.83
C PHE A 77 -9.07 -5.73 -10.29
N ILE A 78 -9.01 -4.68 -11.12
CA ILE A 78 -8.51 -3.37 -10.67
C ILE A 78 -9.43 -2.78 -9.60
N PHE A 79 -10.74 -2.87 -9.80
CA PHE A 79 -11.73 -2.35 -8.86
C PHE A 79 -11.67 -3.10 -7.52
N ASP A 80 -11.55 -4.42 -7.57
CA ASP A 80 -11.51 -5.27 -6.38
C ASP A 80 -10.22 -5.05 -5.57
N ASN A 81 -9.07 -4.86 -6.23
CA ASN A 81 -7.82 -4.49 -5.56
C ASN A 81 -7.89 -3.09 -4.93
N CYS A 82 -8.49 -2.11 -5.60
CA CYS A 82 -8.71 -0.79 -5.02
C CYS A 82 -9.61 -0.88 -3.77
N LEU A 83 -10.65 -1.71 -3.81
CA LEU A 83 -11.55 -1.93 -2.68
C LEU A 83 -10.83 -2.62 -1.50
N PHE A 84 -10.00 -3.61 -1.80
CA PHE A 84 -9.18 -4.30 -0.81
C PHE A 84 -8.17 -3.35 -0.14
N LEU A 85 -7.45 -2.55 -0.93
CA LEU A 85 -6.52 -1.54 -0.41
C LEU A 85 -7.21 -0.48 0.43
N LEU A 86 -8.41 -0.06 0.05
CA LEU A 86 -9.24 0.84 0.86
C LEU A 86 -9.62 0.19 2.19
N GLY A 87 -10.01 -1.09 2.17
CA GLY A 87 -10.32 -1.86 3.38
C GLY A 87 -9.13 -1.97 4.34
N VAL A 88 -7.93 -2.23 3.81
CA VAL A 88 -6.70 -2.27 4.61
C VAL A 88 -6.38 -0.89 5.22
N ASN A 89 -6.56 0.19 4.46
CA ASN A 89 -6.36 1.55 4.98
C ASN A 89 -7.38 1.89 6.09
N LEU A 90 -8.65 1.52 5.91
CA LEU A 90 -9.67 1.71 6.95
C LEU A 90 -9.37 0.89 8.21
N LEU A 91 -8.85 -0.33 8.05
CA LEU A 91 -8.42 -1.16 9.17
C LEU A 91 -7.23 -0.52 9.91
N SER A 92 -6.34 0.16 9.19
CA SER A 92 -5.24 0.91 9.80
C SER A 92 -5.71 2.04 10.71
N CYS A 93 -6.90 2.62 10.49
CA CYS A 93 -7.47 3.61 11.42
C CYS A 93 -7.89 3.02 12.77
N PHE A 94 -8.02 1.69 12.88
CA PHE A 94 -8.30 0.99 14.13
C PHE A 94 -7.05 0.54 14.88
N LEU A 95 -5.86 0.61 14.26
CA LEU A 95 -4.62 0.34 14.98
C LEU A 95 -4.36 1.46 16.00
N PRO A 96 -3.85 1.12 17.19
CA PRO A 96 -3.45 2.12 18.16
C PRO A 96 -2.35 2.99 17.56
N GLU A 97 -2.52 4.30 17.65
CA GLU A 97 -1.50 5.27 17.25
C GLU A 97 -0.19 5.04 18.01
N SER A 98 0.93 5.44 17.43
CA SER A 98 2.23 5.10 18.02
C SER A 98 2.41 5.75 19.40
N PRO A 99 2.98 5.03 20.39
CA PRO A 99 3.08 5.53 21.76
C PRO A 99 3.99 6.76 21.88
N LYS A 100 5.01 6.89 21.01
CA LYS A 100 5.88 8.07 20.99
C LYS A 100 5.15 9.31 20.46
N TRP A 101 4.30 9.15 19.44
CA TRP A 101 3.49 10.24 18.91
C TRP A 101 2.45 10.70 19.94
N LEU A 102 1.81 9.76 20.65
CA LEU A 102 0.90 10.05 21.75
C LEU A 102 1.58 10.77 22.93
N LEU A 103 2.82 10.41 23.25
CA LEU A 103 3.64 11.11 24.26
C LEU A 103 4.00 12.54 23.81
N MET A 104 4.30 12.75 22.52
CA MET A 104 4.58 14.08 21.97
C MET A 104 3.35 15.00 21.99
N MET A 105 2.14 14.44 21.93
CA MET A 105 0.87 15.16 22.04
C MET A 105 0.34 15.29 23.48
N GLU A 106 1.14 14.97 24.50
CA GLU A 106 0.77 14.99 25.92
C GLU A 106 -0.46 14.12 26.28
N ARG A 107 -0.81 13.12 25.45
CA ARG A 107 -1.92 12.20 25.69
C ARG A 107 -1.46 10.95 26.44
N PHE A 108 -0.92 11.15 27.63
CA PHE A 108 -0.29 10.11 28.47
C PHE A 108 -1.20 8.90 28.76
N GLN A 109 -2.49 9.13 28.99
CA GLN A 109 -3.45 8.05 29.29
C GLN A 109 -3.54 7.01 28.16
N ARG A 110 -3.63 7.47 26.90
CA ARG A 110 -3.71 6.61 25.71
C ARG A 110 -2.38 5.95 25.36
N ALA A 111 -1.26 6.57 25.74
CA ALA A 111 0.07 6.00 25.56
C ALA A 111 0.29 4.77 26.47
N CYS A 112 -0.26 4.78 27.69
CA CYS A 112 -0.22 3.62 28.59
C CYS A 112 -1.05 2.45 28.06
N ASP A 113 -2.27 2.70 27.57
CA ASP A 113 -3.16 1.67 27.01
C ASP A 113 -2.60 1.05 25.71
N ALA A 114 -1.84 1.81 24.93
CA ALA A 114 -1.18 1.32 23.72
C ALA A 114 0.09 0.48 24.00
N ARG A 115 0.60 0.49 25.24
CA ARG A 115 1.85 -0.18 25.64
C ARG A 115 1.62 -1.50 26.39
N SER A 116 0.47 -1.65 27.06
CA SER A 116 0.08 -2.86 27.82
C SER A 116 -0.33 -4.00 26.90
#